data_AF-A0A2D5Z1F7-F1
#
_entry.id   AF-A0A2D5Z1F7-F1
#
_cell.length_a   1.000
_cell.length_b   1.000
_cell.length_c   1.000
_cell.angle_alpha   90.00
_cell.angle_beta   90.00
_cell.angle_gamma   90.00
#
_symmetry.space_group_name_H-M   'P 1'
#
loop_
_entity.id
_entity.type
_entity.pdbx_description
1 polymer ?
#
loop_
_entity_poly.entity_id
_entity_poly.type
_entity_poly.pdbx_seq_one_letter_code
_entity_poly.pdbx_strand_id
1 'polypeptide(L)'
;MNESVYDQVRTRVAERLTASRPLKPQAERQLADYLDACDEPLDAFLLTAPDLLEEHELDILFAPQFTPTLDDQAAVCEVLQDTALDQGQTDRLVADLCRDIGTVDVIMPDDTCNKLPLHEVMAERFVRLLRLGQGPQADALTHVRAALPDAWPVAAALMRRRRFTPERQQWFSRFVAHMASRHEVERGLLETAADFITERPTLDLRALREEARALVKAAQGSVAYARGGHTYWSADVAQHHHYRGQGAVNDALVHQRQQEADWLAVIEEDLSQFREQDVSC
;
A
#
# COMPACT_ATOMS: atom_id res chain seq x y z
N MET A 1 -19.16 -28.96 0.22
CA MET A 1 -19.42 -28.14 -0.97
C MET A 1 -18.26 -27.19 -1.09
N ASN A 2 -17.53 -27.16 -2.21
CA ASN A 2 -16.44 -26.20 -2.38
C ASN A 2 -17.04 -24.80 -2.49
N GLU A 3 -16.63 -23.90 -1.60
CA GLU A 3 -17.02 -22.49 -1.64
C GLU A 3 -16.50 -21.85 -2.93
N SER A 4 -17.35 -21.06 -3.61
CA SER A 4 -16.94 -20.43 -4.87
C SER A 4 -15.82 -19.42 -4.62
N VAL A 5 -14.97 -19.14 -5.63
CA VAL A 5 -13.92 -18.10 -5.49
C VAL A 5 -14.53 -16.75 -5.09
N TYR A 6 -15.72 -16.44 -5.61
CA TYR A 6 -16.46 -15.23 -5.23
C TYR A 6 -16.78 -15.20 -3.73
N ASP A 7 -17.31 -16.30 -3.19
CA ASP A 7 -17.68 -16.37 -1.77
C ASP A 7 -16.44 -16.26 -0.87
N GLN A 8 -15.34 -16.92 -1.24
CA GLN A 8 -14.07 -16.81 -0.50
C GLN A 8 -13.51 -15.38 -0.55
N VAL A 9 -13.55 -14.72 -1.71
CA VAL A 9 -13.13 -13.31 -1.84
C VAL A 9 -14.03 -12.41 -1.00
N ARG A 10 -15.36 -12.60 -1.05
CA ARG A 10 -16.31 -11.84 -0.23
C ARG A 10 -15.99 -11.98 1.25
N THR A 11 -15.82 -13.20 1.74
CA THR A 11 -15.45 -13.48 3.14
C THR A 11 -14.13 -12.79 3.50
N ARG A 12 -13.09 -12.92 2.67
CA ARG A 12 -11.79 -12.32 2.94
C ARG A 12 -11.83 -10.79 2.91
N VAL A 13 -12.58 -10.18 1.99
CA VAL A 13 -12.75 -8.72 1.91
C VAL A 13 -13.53 -8.21 3.11
N ALA A 14 -14.60 -8.90 3.54
CA ALA A 14 -15.36 -8.55 4.73
C ALA A 14 -14.48 -8.55 5.99
N GLU A 15 -13.66 -9.59 6.18
CA GLU A 15 -12.68 -9.65 7.28
C GLU A 15 -11.70 -8.47 7.27
N ARG A 16 -11.17 -8.11 6.09
CA ARG A 16 -10.21 -6.99 5.98
C ARG A 16 -10.87 -5.63 6.17
N LEU A 17 -12.09 -5.46 5.67
CA LEU A 17 -12.86 -4.22 5.75
C LEU A 17 -13.29 -3.92 7.20
N THR A 18 -13.63 -4.96 7.96
CA THR A 18 -14.06 -4.85 9.37
C THR A 18 -12.91 -4.87 10.38
N ALA A 19 -11.68 -5.11 9.92
CA ALA A 19 -10.51 -5.07 10.80
C ALA A 19 -10.36 -3.68 11.43
N SER A 20 -10.33 -3.62 12.76
CA SER A 20 -10.23 -2.39 13.52
C SER A 20 -8.93 -1.64 13.17
N ARG A 21 -9.02 -0.34 12.87
CA ARG A 21 -7.85 0.49 12.54
C ARG A 21 -7.85 1.79 13.34
N PRO A 22 -6.67 2.31 13.69
CA PRO A 22 -6.56 3.62 14.32
C PRO A 22 -6.96 4.70 13.33
N LEU A 23 -7.80 5.63 13.80
CA LEU A 23 -8.11 6.84 13.09
C LEU A 23 -6.81 7.63 12.85
N LYS A 24 -6.62 8.10 11.62
CA LYS A 24 -5.42 8.89 11.30
C LYS A 24 -5.52 10.29 11.92
N PRO A 25 -4.40 10.90 12.35
CA PRO A 25 -4.40 12.24 12.95
C PRO A 25 -5.00 13.35 12.08
N GLN A 26 -5.08 13.14 10.76
CA GLN A 26 -5.77 14.06 9.86
C GLN A 26 -7.30 13.94 9.98
N ALA A 27 -7.83 12.72 9.97
CA ALA A 27 -9.26 12.47 10.12
C ALA A 27 -9.74 12.88 11.53
N GLU A 28 -8.91 12.68 12.56
CA GLU A 28 -9.17 13.16 13.92
C GLU A 28 -9.37 14.68 13.96
N ARG A 29 -8.46 15.45 13.35
CA ARG A 29 -8.57 16.91 13.31
C ARG A 29 -9.84 17.37 12.58
N GLN A 30 -10.16 16.70 11.46
CA GLN A 30 -11.39 17.00 10.73
C GLN A 30 -12.64 16.65 11.54
N LEU A 31 -12.66 15.51 12.24
CA LEU A 31 -13.76 15.16 13.14
C LEU A 31 -13.94 16.18 14.26
N ALA A 32 -12.85 16.69 14.85
CA ALA A 32 -12.92 17.71 15.90
C ALA A 32 -13.66 18.97 15.40
N ASP A 33 -13.38 19.41 14.17
CA ASP A 33 -14.06 20.57 13.58
C ASP A 33 -15.59 20.33 13.40
N TYR A 34 -16.00 19.11 13.06
CA TYR A 34 -17.43 18.74 12.97
C TYR A 34 -18.10 18.64 14.35
N LEU A 35 -17.43 18.05 15.33
CA LEU A 35 -17.98 17.88 16.68
C LEU A 35 -18.16 19.22 17.39
N ASP A 36 -17.23 20.16 17.21
CA ASP A 36 -17.36 21.53 17.73
C ASP A 36 -18.58 22.26 17.16
N ALA A 37 -19.04 21.89 15.95
CA ALA A 37 -20.21 22.47 15.31
C ALA A 37 -21.53 21.78 15.70
N CYS A 38 -21.50 20.49 16.07
CA CYS A 38 -22.70 19.68 16.29
C CYS A 38 -23.14 19.56 17.76
N ASP A 39 -22.31 19.92 18.75
CA ASP A 39 -22.59 19.76 20.21
C ASP A 39 -23.08 18.34 20.58
N GLU A 40 -22.61 17.32 19.84
CA GLU A 40 -22.91 15.91 20.04
C GLU A 40 -21.65 15.15 20.47
N PRO A 41 -21.77 14.12 21.32
CA PRO A 41 -20.63 13.28 21.64
C PRO A 41 -20.20 12.45 20.42
N LEU A 42 -18.90 12.20 20.29
CA LEU A 42 -18.29 11.55 19.14
C LEU A 42 -18.92 10.19 18.78
N ASP A 43 -19.24 9.38 19.77
CA ASP A 43 -19.85 8.06 19.58
C ASP A 43 -21.24 8.15 18.95
N ALA A 44 -22.05 9.12 19.38
CA ALA A 44 -23.34 9.41 18.77
C ALA A 44 -23.17 9.94 17.34
N PHE A 45 -22.24 10.87 17.12
CA PHE A 45 -21.95 11.41 15.79
C PHE A 45 -21.53 10.31 14.81
N LEU A 46 -20.61 9.41 15.20
CA LEU A 46 -20.14 8.34 14.33
C LEU A 46 -21.25 7.35 13.95
N LEU A 47 -22.22 7.13 14.84
CA LEU A 47 -23.37 6.25 14.58
C LEU A 47 -24.38 6.86 13.60
N THR A 48 -24.42 8.18 13.46
CA THR A 48 -25.35 8.90 12.57
C THR A 48 -24.63 9.55 11.38
N ALA A 49 -23.29 9.51 11.33
CA ALA A 49 -22.49 10.14 10.29
C ALA A 49 -22.96 9.83 8.86
N PRO A 50 -23.35 8.59 8.51
CA PRO A 50 -23.86 8.29 7.16
C PRO A 50 -25.17 9.00 6.79
N ASP A 51 -25.97 9.40 7.78
CA ASP A 51 -27.22 10.15 7.58
C ASP A 51 -27.00 11.66 7.58
N LEU A 52 -25.91 12.13 8.21
CA LEU A 52 -25.61 13.55 8.39
C LEU A 52 -24.67 14.13 7.33
N LEU A 53 -23.75 13.32 6.81
CA LEU A 53 -22.70 13.74 5.89
C LEU A 53 -23.06 13.35 4.45
N GLU A 54 -22.67 14.19 3.49
CA GLU A 54 -22.74 13.81 2.09
C GLU A 54 -21.72 12.70 1.76
N GLU A 55 -21.98 11.93 0.70
CA GLU A 55 -21.11 10.80 0.31
C GLU A 55 -19.63 11.21 0.12
N HIS A 56 -19.40 12.41 -0.42
CA HIS A 56 -18.05 12.92 -0.64
C HIS A 56 -17.36 13.32 0.67
N GLU A 57 -18.12 13.77 1.68
CA GLU A 57 -17.60 14.06 3.01
C GLU A 57 -17.24 12.77 3.73
N LEU A 58 -18.09 11.73 3.63
CA LEU A 58 -17.78 10.38 4.14
C LEU A 58 -16.51 9.81 3.50
N ASP A 59 -16.38 9.90 2.17
CA ASP A 59 -15.18 9.44 1.47
C ASP A 59 -13.94 10.20 1.91
N ILE A 60 -14.00 11.51 2.11
CA ILE A 60 -12.84 12.31 2.52
C ILE A 60 -12.44 12.03 3.97
N LEU A 61 -13.41 12.09 4.89
CA LEU A 61 -13.20 11.99 6.32
C LEU A 61 -12.69 10.60 6.71
N PHE A 62 -13.27 9.56 6.11
CA PHE A 62 -12.94 8.17 6.40
C PHE A 62 -12.08 7.49 5.32
N ALA A 63 -11.65 8.21 4.29
CA ALA A 63 -10.75 7.69 3.24
C ALA A 63 -9.57 6.88 3.81
N PRO A 64 -8.85 7.35 4.83
CA PRO A 64 -7.71 6.61 5.36
C PRO A 64 -8.10 5.28 6.02
N GLN A 65 -9.30 5.21 6.60
CA GLN A 65 -9.84 4.02 7.24
C GLN A 65 -10.19 2.93 6.21
N PHE A 66 -10.74 3.36 5.08
CA PHE A 66 -11.18 2.50 3.98
C PHE A 66 -10.20 2.43 2.81
N THR A 67 -8.93 2.78 3.06
CA THR A 67 -7.83 2.53 2.13
C THR A 67 -7.17 1.20 2.50
N PRO A 68 -7.25 0.16 1.66
CA PRO A 68 -6.64 -1.13 1.96
C PRO A 68 -5.11 -1.00 2.04
N THR A 69 -4.54 -1.58 3.08
CA THR A 69 -3.09 -1.75 3.24
C THR A 69 -2.56 -2.77 2.22
N LEU A 70 -1.24 -2.90 2.15
CA LEU A 70 -0.64 -3.97 1.35
C LEU A 70 -0.97 -5.36 1.93
N ASP A 71 -1.11 -5.49 3.26
CA ASP A 71 -1.50 -6.74 3.91
C ASP A 71 -2.94 -7.13 3.57
N ASP A 72 -3.85 -6.16 3.50
CA ASP A 72 -5.22 -6.40 3.04
C ASP A 72 -5.23 -6.95 1.61
N GLN A 73 -4.45 -6.32 0.73
CA GLN A 73 -4.34 -6.73 -0.67
C GLN A 73 -3.67 -8.10 -0.81
N ALA A 74 -2.62 -8.39 -0.04
CA ALA A 74 -1.93 -9.67 -0.02
C ALA A 74 -2.88 -10.79 0.44
N ALA A 75 -3.62 -10.56 1.53
CA ALA A 75 -4.59 -11.51 2.04
C ALA A 75 -5.71 -11.82 1.03
N VAL A 76 -6.15 -10.83 0.23
CA VAL A 76 -7.12 -11.07 -0.85
C VAL A 76 -6.46 -11.80 -2.05
N CYS A 77 -5.20 -11.49 -2.37
CA CYS A 77 -4.46 -12.17 -3.44
C CYS A 77 -4.25 -13.67 -3.17
N GLU A 78 -4.14 -14.10 -1.91
CA GLU A 78 -4.08 -15.52 -1.54
C GLU A 78 -5.27 -16.32 -2.08
N VAL A 79 -6.46 -15.74 -1.91
CA VAL A 79 -7.73 -16.36 -2.31
C VAL A 79 -7.95 -16.22 -3.81
N LEU A 80 -7.68 -15.02 -4.34
CA LEU A 80 -7.96 -14.69 -5.72
C LEU A 80 -6.97 -15.34 -6.70
N GLN A 81 -5.73 -15.57 -6.27
CA GLN A 81 -4.66 -16.16 -7.08
C GLN A 81 -4.47 -15.40 -8.42
N ASP A 82 -4.49 -16.13 -9.54
CA ASP A 82 -4.45 -15.62 -10.92
C ASP A 82 -5.84 -15.28 -11.48
N THR A 83 -6.91 -15.49 -10.71
CA THR A 83 -8.28 -15.14 -11.11
C THR A 83 -8.52 -13.62 -10.98
N ALA A 84 -9.54 -13.11 -11.67
CA ALA A 84 -10.03 -11.75 -11.53
C ALA A 84 -11.55 -11.77 -11.42
N LEU A 85 -12.10 -10.79 -10.71
CA LEU A 85 -13.55 -10.55 -10.69
C LEU A 85 -13.91 -9.58 -11.81
N ASP A 86 -14.98 -9.86 -12.55
CA ASP A 86 -15.50 -8.88 -13.50
C ASP A 86 -16.16 -7.69 -12.78
N GLN A 87 -16.56 -6.67 -13.55
CA GLN A 87 -17.18 -5.47 -12.97
C GLN A 87 -18.51 -5.81 -12.26
N GLY A 88 -19.34 -6.68 -12.82
CA GLY A 88 -20.62 -7.06 -12.20
C GLY A 88 -20.44 -7.83 -10.90
N GLN A 89 -19.41 -8.67 -10.81
CA GLN A 89 -19.02 -9.33 -9.56
C GLN A 89 -18.46 -8.33 -8.54
N THR A 90 -17.73 -7.31 -8.99
CA THR A 90 -17.20 -6.27 -8.11
C THR A 90 -18.32 -5.39 -7.54
N ASP A 91 -19.29 -5.00 -8.37
CA ASP A 91 -20.47 -4.23 -7.94
C ASP A 91 -21.33 -5.05 -6.98
N ARG A 92 -21.55 -6.34 -7.29
CA ARG A 92 -22.25 -7.26 -6.41
C ARG A 92 -21.53 -7.42 -5.07
N LEU A 93 -20.20 -7.45 -5.06
CA LEU A 93 -19.42 -7.56 -3.83
C LEU A 93 -19.67 -6.36 -2.91
N VAL A 94 -19.69 -5.13 -3.45
CA VAL A 94 -20.02 -3.93 -2.66
C VAL A 94 -21.41 -4.04 -2.05
N ALA A 95 -22.42 -4.40 -2.85
CA ALA A 95 -23.80 -4.54 -2.37
C ALA A 95 -23.93 -5.65 -1.30
N ASP A 96 -23.26 -6.78 -1.50
CA ASP A 96 -23.24 -7.88 -0.52
C ASP A 96 -22.56 -7.44 0.78
N LEU A 97 -21.45 -6.69 0.73
CA LEU A 97 -20.75 -6.16 1.91
C LEU A 97 -21.64 -5.18 2.70
N CYS A 98 -22.31 -4.24 2.04
CA CYS A 98 -23.17 -3.26 2.71
C CYS A 98 -24.41 -3.90 3.34
N ARG A 99 -24.92 -4.99 2.73
CA ARG A 99 -26.01 -5.77 3.32
C ARG A 99 -25.56 -6.57 4.55
N ASP A 100 -24.38 -7.18 4.47
CA ASP A 100 -23.91 -8.15 5.45
C ASP A 100 -23.18 -7.49 6.64
N ILE A 101 -22.61 -6.29 6.45
CA ILE A 101 -21.84 -5.55 7.46
C ILE A 101 -22.61 -4.29 7.86
N GLY A 102 -23.17 -4.29 9.07
CA GLY A 102 -23.89 -3.12 9.60
C GLY A 102 -22.96 -2.00 10.06
N THR A 103 -21.89 -2.34 10.79
CA THR A 103 -20.92 -1.37 11.34
C THR A 103 -19.50 -1.90 11.26
N VAL A 104 -18.53 -0.97 11.22
CA VAL A 104 -17.10 -1.24 11.37
C VAL A 104 -16.55 -0.58 12.62
N ASP A 105 -15.42 -1.10 13.10
CA ASP A 105 -14.72 -0.59 14.27
C ASP A 105 -13.72 0.50 13.90
N VAL A 106 -13.79 1.63 14.59
CA VAL A 106 -12.84 2.74 14.50
C VAL A 106 -12.15 2.90 15.86
N ILE A 107 -10.83 2.75 15.88
CA ILE A 107 -10.02 2.93 17.09
C ILE A 107 -9.63 4.41 17.16
N MET A 108 -9.95 5.05 18.26
CA MET A 108 -9.62 6.44 18.54
C MET A 108 -8.20 6.58 19.11
N PRO A 109 -7.62 7.81 19.15
CA PRO A 109 -6.29 8.05 19.71
C PRO A 109 -6.14 7.68 21.19
N ASP A 110 -7.25 7.63 21.94
CA ASP A 110 -7.30 7.20 23.34
C ASP A 110 -7.54 5.68 23.49
N ASP A 111 -7.34 4.92 22.40
CA ASP A 111 -7.57 3.48 22.28
C ASP A 111 -9.04 3.04 22.47
N THR A 112 -10.00 3.98 22.53
CA THR A 112 -11.42 3.62 22.55
C THR A 112 -11.88 3.11 21.20
N CYS A 113 -12.80 2.14 21.22
CA CYS A 113 -13.37 1.55 20.00
C CYS A 113 -14.80 2.06 19.81
N ASN A 114 -15.04 2.76 18.70
CA ASN A 114 -16.35 3.27 18.31
C ASN A 114 -16.87 2.55 17.08
N LYS A 115 -18.20 2.57 16.89
CA LYS A 115 -18.88 1.98 15.74
C LYS A 115 -19.20 3.05 14.71
N LEU A 116 -18.88 2.76 13.45
CA LEU A 116 -19.27 3.56 12.29
C LEU A 116 -20.12 2.69 11.37
N PRO A 117 -21.37 3.04 11.05
CA PRO A 117 -22.16 2.28 10.08
C PRO A 117 -21.49 2.31 8.71
N LEU A 118 -21.44 1.14 8.06
CA LEU A 118 -20.78 1.02 6.77
C LEU A 118 -21.66 1.65 5.68
N HIS A 119 -21.19 2.73 5.07
CA HIS A 119 -21.84 3.33 3.91
C HIS A 119 -21.28 2.76 2.60
N GLU A 120 -22.09 2.74 1.54
CA GLU A 120 -21.73 2.21 0.22
C GLU A 120 -20.44 2.83 -0.32
N VAL A 121 -20.32 4.17 -0.28
CA VAL A 121 -19.12 4.90 -0.72
C VAL A 121 -17.81 4.42 -0.06
N MET A 122 -17.88 4.00 1.21
CA MET A 122 -16.72 3.49 1.96
C MET A 122 -16.34 2.09 1.47
N ALA A 123 -17.33 1.22 1.30
CA ALA A 123 -17.14 -0.14 0.78
C ALA A 123 -16.63 -0.11 -0.67
N GLU A 124 -17.22 0.74 -1.51
CA GLU A 124 -16.78 0.98 -2.89
C GLU A 124 -15.33 1.43 -2.93
N ARG A 125 -14.93 2.40 -2.11
CA ARG A 125 -13.55 2.87 -2.05
C ARG A 125 -12.60 1.71 -1.76
N PHE A 126 -12.91 0.93 -0.73
CA PHE A 126 -12.08 -0.19 -0.30
C PHE A 126 -11.93 -1.21 -1.44
N VAL A 127 -13.06 -1.71 -1.98
CA VAL A 127 -13.09 -2.71 -3.06
C VAL A 127 -12.40 -2.20 -4.33
N ARG A 128 -12.66 -0.95 -4.72
CA ARG A 128 -12.02 -0.31 -5.90
C ARG A 128 -10.51 -0.25 -5.77
N LEU A 129 -9.98 -0.01 -4.57
CA LEU A 129 -8.55 0.06 -4.31
C LEU A 129 -7.88 -1.32 -4.22
N LEU A 130 -8.63 -2.41 -4.01
CA LEU A 130 -8.12 -3.78 -4.09
C LEU A 130 -7.83 -4.25 -5.53
N ARG A 131 -8.39 -3.57 -6.54
CA ARG A 131 -8.16 -3.86 -7.98
C ARG A 131 -8.46 -5.32 -8.37
N LEU A 132 -9.62 -5.83 -7.95
CA LEU A 132 -10.00 -7.24 -8.14
C LEU A 132 -10.15 -7.67 -9.61
N GLY A 133 -10.40 -6.72 -10.52
CA GLY A 133 -10.59 -6.99 -11.95
C GLY A 133 -9.32 -7.13 -12.80
N GLN A 134 -8.13 -6.97 -12.21
CA GLN A 134 -6.87 -7.21 -12.90
C GLN A 134 -5.93 -7.98 -11.99
N GLY A 135 -5.39 -9.11 -12.47
CA GLY A 135 -4.52 -9.99 -11.71
C GLY A 135 -3.15 -10.21 -12.34
N PRO A 136 -2.21 -10.77 -11.57
CA PRO A 136 -0.98 -11.28 -12.14
C PRO A 136 -1.31 -12.44 -13.10
N GLN A 137 -0.57 -12.52 -14.21
CA GLN A 137 -0.64 -13.64 -15.12
C GLN A 137 -0.19 -14.92 -14.42
N ALA A 138 -0.79 -16.05 -14.79
CA ALA A 138 -0.56 -17.33 -14.12
C ALA A 138 0.92 -17.78 -14.16
N ASP A 139 1.65 -17.47 -15.23
CA ASP A 139 3.08 -17.75 -15.38
C ASP A 139 3.94 -16.90 -14.44
N ALA A 140 3.69 -15.59 -14.37
CA ALA A 140 4.36 -14.69 -13.44
C ALA A 140 4.07 -15.09 -11.98
N LEU A 141 2.82 -15.43 -11.66
CA LEU A 141 2.43 -15.88 -10.33
C LEU A 141 3.09 -17.21 -9.95
N THR A 142 3.19 -18.15 -10.89
CA THR A 142 3.86 -19.44 -10.68
C THR A 142 5.34 -19.24 -10.36
N HIS A 143 6.03 -18.37 -11.10
CA HIS A 143 7.44 -18.05 -10.82
C HIS A 143 7.62 -17.42 -9.44
N VAL A 144 6.78 -16.45 -9.07
CA VAL A 144 6.86 -15.80 -7.75
C VAL A 144 6.57 -16.79 -6.63
N ARG A 145 5.59 -17.69 -6.77
CA ARG A 145 5.29 -18.74 -5.77
C ARG A 145 6.46 -19.68 -5.55
N ALA A 146 7.16 -20.05 -6.63
CA ALA A 146 8.34 -20.90 -6.53
C ALA A 146 9.51 -20.19 -5.85
N ALA A 147 9.70 -18.89 -6.13
CA ALA A 147 10.77 -18.08 -5.57
C ALA A 147 10.53 -17.64 -4.12
N LEU A 148 9.27 -17.33 -3.77
CA LEU A 148 8.86 -16.74 -2.49
C LEU A 148 7.67 -17.50 -1.88
N PRO A 149 7.83 -18.72 -1.36
CA PRO A 149 6.71 -19.54 -0.87
C PRO A 149 5.83 -18.84 0.17
N ASP A 150 6.41 -18.00 1.03
CA ASP A 150 5.68 -17.29 2.10
C ASP A 150 5.32 -15.85 1.72
N ALA A 151 6.06 -15.22 0.81
CA ALA A 151 5.90 -13.80 0.46
C ALA A 151 5.22 -13.56 -0.91
N TRP A 152 4.88 -14.62 -1.66
CA TRP A 152 4.20 -14.48 -2.96
C TRP A 152 2.91 -13.67 -2.92
N PRO A 153 2.06 -13.69 -1.86
CA PRO A 153 0.84 -12.88 -1.86
C PRO A 153 1.14 -11.39 -1.86
N VAL A 154 2.24 -10.97 -1.20
CA VAL A 154 2.70 -9.57 -1.19
C VAL A 154 3.20 -9.18 -2.58
N ALA A 155 3.98 -10.02 -3.25
CA ALA A 155 4.42 -9.77 -4.62
C ALA A 155 3.24 -9.68 -5.60
N ALA A 156 2.25 -10.56 -5.48
CA ALA A 156 1.02 -10.51 -6.28
C ALA A 156 0.23 -9.22 -6.02
N ALA A 157 0.11 -8.81 -4.76
CA ALA A 157 -0.53 -7.55 -4.38
C ALA A 157 0.20 -6.34 -4.96
N LEU A 158 1.54 -6.32 -4.96
CA LEU A 158 2.33 -5.25 -5.57
C LEU A 158 2.09 -5.16 -7.08
N MET A 159 2.11 -6.28 -7.81
CA MET A 159 1.82 -6.31 -9.24
C MET A 159 0.43 -5.72 -9.54
N ARG A 160 -0.60 -6.08 -8.76
CA ARG A 160 -1.97 -5.55 -8.89
C ARG A 160 -2.04 -4.05 -8.56
N ARG A 161 -1.50 -3.67 -7.40
CA ARG A 161 -1.53 -2.29 -6.88
C ARG A 161 -0.86 -1.30 -7.84
N ARG A 162 0.26 -1.72 -8.44
CA ARG A 162 1.05 -0.92 -9.38
C ARG A 162 0.62 -1.07 -10.84
N ARG A 163 -0.40 -1.89 -11.12
CA ARG A 163 -0.94 -2.15 -12.46
C ARG A 163 0.14 -2.58 -13.46
N PHE A 164 0.96 -3.55 -13.06
CA PHE A 164 1.99 -4.06 -13.95
C PHE A 164 1.38 -4.61 -15.24
N THR A 165 1.92 -4.17 -16.37
CA THR A 165 1.66 -4.80 -17.68
C THR A 165 2.16 -6.24 -17.69
N PRO A 166 1.68 -7.11 -18.59
CA PRO A 166 2.22 -8.47 -18.76
C PRO A 166 3.75 -8.53 -18.75
N GLU A 167 4.39 -7.66 -19.54
CA GLU A 167 5.85 -7.53 -19.63
C GLU A 167 6.50 -7.22 -18.26
N ARG A 168 5.94 -6.26 -17.50
CA ARG A 168 6.44 -5.90 -16.16
C ARG A 168 6.23 -7.01 -15.15
N GLN A 169 5.12 -7.74 -15.23
CA GLN A 169 4.86 -8.87 -14.34
C GLN A 169 5.88 -9.98 -14.57
N GLN A 170 6.14 -10.34 -15.83
CA GLN A 170 7.15 -11.32 -16.19
C GLN A 170 8.54 -10.88 -15.74
N TRP A 171 8.95 -9.66 -16.09
CA TRP A 171 10.24 -9.12 -15.68
C TRP A 171 10.39 -9.12 -14.15
N PHE A 172 9.41 -8.60 -13.42
CA PHE A 172 9.43 -8.55 -11.96
C PHE A 172 9.48 -9.94 -11.34
N SER A 173 8.70 -10.90 -11.84
CA SER A 173 8.72 -12.28 -11.34
C SER A 173 10.09 -12.94 -11.46
N ARG A 174 10.79 -12.71 -12.59
CA ARG A 174 12.12 -13.27 -12.84
C ARG A 174 13.20 -12.56 -12.05
N PHE A 175 13.11 -11.23 -11.92
CA PHE A 175 14.01 -10.46 -11.08
C PHE A 175 13.87 -10.86 -9.61
N VAL A 176 12.64 -11.00 -9.10
CA VAL A 176 12.38 -11.50 -7.74
C VAL A 176 12.94 -12.92 -7.54
N ALA A 177 12.77 -13.81 -8.52
CA ALA A 177 13.38 -15.13 -8.46
C ALA A 177 14.91 -15.08 -8.43
N HIS A 178 15.52 -14.15 -9.18
CA HIS A 178 16.96 -13.90 -9.13
C HIS A 178 17.40 -13.43 -7.73
N MET A 179 16.75 -12.40 -7.16
CA MET A 179 17.04 -11.92 -5.80
C MET A 179 16.93 -13.05 -4.77
N ALA A 180 15.83 -13.81 -4.82
CA ALA A 180 15.56 -14.93 -3.90
C ALA A 180 16.57 -16.08 -4.02
N SER A 181 17.21 -16.25 -5.18
CA SER A 181 18.27 -17.24 -5.38
C SER A 181 19.60 -16.85 -4.70
N ARG A 182 19.75 -15.58 -4.33
CA ARG A 182 21.00 -15.00 -3.80
C ARG A 182 20.92 -14.72 -2.31
N HIS A 183 19.76 -14.29 -1.83
CA HIS A 183 19.54 -13.98 -0.42
C HIS A 183 18.05 -14.03 -0.08
N GLU A 184 17.75 -13.94 1.22
CA GLU A 184 16.39 -13.75 1.70
C GLU A 184 15.82 -12.42 1.16
N VAL A 185 14.58 -12.45 0.68
CA VAL A 185 13.89 -11.25 0.15
C VAL A 185 12.89 -10.77 1.20
N GLU A 186 13.33 -9.77 1.97
CA GLU A 186 12.45 -9.09 2.91
C GLU A 186 11.37 -8.29 2.19
N ARG A 187 10.24 -8.07 2.89
CA ARG A 187 9.13 -7.27 2.37
C ARG A 187 9.56 -5.88 1.89
N GLY A 188 10.38 -5.17 2.66
CA GLY A 188 10.81 -3.82 2.29
C GLY A 188 11.65 -3.80 1.01
N LEU A 189 12.49 -4.82 0.80
CA LEU A 189 13.23 -4.99 -0.45
C LEU A 189 12.28 -5.26 -1.64
N LEU A 190 11.28 -6.12 -1.44
CA LEU A 190 10.28 -6.44 -2.46
C LEU A 190 9.43 -5.22 -2.86
N GLU A 191 8.98 -4.43 -1.88
CA GLU A 191 8.27 -3.17 -2.11
C GLU A 191 9.16 -2.17 -2.87
N THR A 192 10.43 -2.02 -2.44
CA THR A 192 11.41 -1.14 -3.10
C THR A 192 11.67 -1.56 -4.54
N ALA A 193 11.79 -2.86 -4.82
CA ALA A 193 11.98 -3.38 -6.17
C ALA A 193 10.76 -3.13 -7.06
N ALA A 194 9.54 -3.33 -6.53
CA ALA A 194 8.31 -3.04 -7.26
C ALA A 194 8.16 -1.55 -7.57
N ASP A 195 8.46 -0.67 -6.61
CA ASP A 195 8.43 0.78 -6.80
C ASP A 195 9.49 1.23 -7.81
N PHE A 196 10.71 0.71 -7.69
CA PHE A 196 11.80 0.97 -8.62
C PHE A 196 11.36 0.68 -10.05
N ILE A 197 10.76 -0.48 -10.33
CA ILE A 197 10.30 -0.87 -11.67
C ILE A 197 9.11 -0.04 -12.13
N THR A 198 8.15 0.25 -11.25
CA THR A 198 6.91 1.00 -11.59
C THR A 198 7.24 2.33 -12.25
N GLU A 199 8.25 3.03 -11.73
CA GLU A 199 8.61 4.38 -12.14
C GLU A 199 9.39 4.45 -13.46
N ARG A 200 9.86 3.30 -13.99
CA ARG A 200 10.73 3.29 -15.18
C ARG A 200 9.91 3.24 -16.45
N PRO A 201 10.20 4.07 -17.47
CA PRO A 201 9.49 4.02 -18.74
C PRO A 201 9.79 2.74 -19.54
N THR A 202 10.99 2.16 -19.37
CA THR A 202 11.44 0.95 -20.06
C THR A 202 11.98 -0.07 -19.07
N LEU A 203 12.09 -1.32 -19.51
CA LEU A 203 12.74 -2.41 -18.77
C LEU A 203 14.11 -2.79 -19.36
N ASP A 204 14.72 -1.85 -20.10
CA ASP A 204 16.05 -2.04 -20.66
C ASP A 204 17.07 -2.17 -19.53
N LEU A 205 17.74 -3.33 -19.46
CA LEU A 205 18.57 -3.68 -18.32
C LEU A 205 19.76 -2.73 -18.13
N ARG A 206 20.30 -2.17 -19.22
CA ARG A 206 21.38 -1.18 -19.14
C ARG A 206 20.87 0.11 -18.52
N ALA A 207 19.73 0.64 -18.99
CA ALA A 207 19.11 1.82 -18.42
C ALA A 207 18.76 1.61 -16.94
N LEU A 208 18.18 0.46 -16.58
CA LEU A 208 17.85 0.12 -15.19
C LEU A 208 19.09 0.13 -14.28
N ARG A 209 20.23 -0.40 -14.73
CA ARG A 209 21.48 -0.37 -13.97
C ARG A 209 22.01 1.05 -13.76
N GLU A 210 21.98 1.87 -14.81
CA GLU A 210 22.43 3.26 -14.73
C GLU A 210 21.55 4.07 -13.76
N GLU A 211 20.23 3.86 -13.81
CA GLU A 211 19.28 4.50 -12.91
C GLU A 211 19.39 4.01 -11.47
N ALA A 212 19.54 2.70 -11.23
CA ALA A 212 19.74 2.14 -9.90
C ALA A 212 20.98 2.73 -9.22
N ARG A 213 22.12 2.84 -9.93
CA ARG A 213 23.33 3.50 -9.41
C ARG A 213 23.09 4.96 -9.05
N ALA A 214 22.36 5.68 -9.89
CA ALA A 214 22.04 7.08 -9.63
C ALA A 214 21.16 7.22 -8.37
N LEU A 215 20.18 6.34 -8.19
CA LEU A 215 19.31 6.31 -7.02
C LEU A 215 20.06 5.93 -5.74
N VAL A 216 20.94 4.92 -5.77
CA VAL A 216 21.80 4.58 -4.63
C VAL A 216 22.61 5.79 -4.18
N LYS A 217 23.24 6.49 -5.13
CA LYS A 217 24.01 7.71 -4.84
C LYS A 217 23.13 8.80 -4.24
N ALA A 218 21.93 9.00 -4.78
CA ALA A 218 20.97 9.99 -4.26
C ALA A 218 20.51 9.63 -2.84
N ALA A 219 20.17 8.37 -2.58
CA ALA A 219 19.74 7.87 -1.27
C ALA A 219 20.85 8.01 -0.23
N GLN A 220 22.09 7.68 -0.56
CA GLN A 220 23.26 7.93 0.31
C GLN A 220 23.44 9.42 0.62
N GLY A 221 23.20 10.30 -0.37
CA GLY A 221 23.16 11.75 -0.17
C GLY A 221 22.07 12.18 0.81
N SER A 222 20.87 11.62 0.69
CA SER A 222 19.74 11.86 1.61
C SER A 222 20.05 11.39 3.04
N VAL A 223 20.73 10.26 3.21
CA VAL A 223 21.21 9.80 4.53
C VAL A 223 22.22 10.77 5.12
N ALA A 224 23.22 11.19 4.34
CA ALA A 224 24.21 12.16 4.79
C ALA A 224 23.57 13.51 5.19
N TYR A 225 22.58 13.96 4.41
CA TYR A 225 21.81 15.17 4.70
C TYR A 225 21.02 15.04 6.00
N ALA A 226 20.31 13.93 6.21
CA ALA A 226 19.55 13.66 7.43
C ALA A 226 20.47 13.57 8.67
N ARG A 227 21.64 12.93 8.55
CA ARG A 227 22.66 12.88 9.62
C ARG A 227 23.26 14.25 9.97
N GLY A 228 23.22 15.20 9.03
CA GLY A 228 23.62 16.59 9.26
C GLY A 228 22.62 17.39 10.11
N GLY A 229 21.49 16.79 10.52
CA GLY A 229 20.44 17.48 11.27
C GLY A 229 19.58 18.39 10.40
N HIS A 230 19.60 18.21 9.08
CA HIS A 230 18.79 18.99 8.16
C HIS A 230 17.44 18.30 7.89
N THR A 231 16.36 19.08 8.02
CA THR A 231 14.99 18.70 7.59
C THR A 231 14.64 19.48 6.32
N TYR A 232 13.82 18.90 5.42
CA TYR A 232 13.43 19.40 4.07
C TYR A 232 12.68 20.75 4.01
N TRP A 233 12.95 21.70 4.90
CA TRP A 233 12.45 23.07 4.77
C TRP A 233 13.42 23.87 3.90
N SER A 234 12.92 24.51 2.85
CA SER A 234 13.70 25.55 2.17
C SER A 234 14.02 26.68 3.16
N ALA A 235 15.12 27.40 2.93
CA ALA A 235 15.52 28.51 3.80
C ALA A 235 14.39 29.54 3.98
N ASP A 236 13.57 29.74 2.95
CA ASP A 236 12.42 30.64 2.96
C ASP A 236 11.30 30.16 3.91
N VAL A 237 11.02 28.85 3.96
CA VAL A 237 9.96 28.33 4.84
C VAL A 237 10.42 28.30 6.31
N ALA A 238 11.71 28.04 6.55
CA ALA A 238 12.29 28.12 7.88
C ALA A 238 12.23 29.56 8.47
N GLN A 239 12.36 30.59 7.64
CA GLN A 239 12.27 31.99 8.04
C GLN A 239 10.85 32.44 8.41
N HIS A 240 9.82 31.95 7.72
CA HIS A 240 8.42 32.35 7.96
C HIS A 240 7.82 31.75 9.24
N HIS A 241 8.34 30.61 9.72
CA HIS A 241 7.82 29.92 10.91
C HIS A 241 8.62 30.16 12.20
N HIS A 242 9.51 31.16 12.25
CA HIS A 242 10.43 31.38 13.38
C HIS A 242 11.19 30.10 13.80
N TYR A 243 11.48 29.23 12.83
CA TYR A 243 12.14 27.97 13.10
C TYR A 243 13.63 28.25 13.32
N ARG A 244 14.03 28.40 14.59
CA ARG A 244 15.43 28.35 15.00
C ARG A 244 15.87 26.89 14.89
N GLY A 245 16.33 26.49 13.72
CA GLY A 245 16.79 25.13 13.44
C GLY A 245 17.75 24.64 14.51
N GLN A 246 17.24 23.88 15.47
CA GLN A 246 18.05 23.00 16.27
C GLN A 246 18.20 21.75 15.41
N GLY A 247 19.41 21.55 14.88
CA GLY A 247 19.83 20.37 14.13
C GLY A 247 19.85 19.11 15.00
N ALA A 248 18.71 18.79 15.62
CA ALA A 248 18.49 17.52 16.26
C ALA A 248 18.34 16.49 15.13
N VAL A 249 19.32 15.59 15.04
CA VAL A 249 19.25 14.44 14.14
C VAL A 249 18.02 13.64 14.55
N ASN A 250 17.10 13.45 13.61
CA ASN A 250 15.99 12.54 13.80
C ASN A 250 16.51 11.13 13.48
N ASP A 251 16.93 10.40 14.51
CA ASP A 251 17.53 9.06 14.37
C ASP A 251 16.58 8.08 13.66
N ALA A 252 15.27 8.20 13.88
CA ALA A 252 14.28 7.37 13.19
C ALA A 252 14.25 7.67 11.68
N LEU A 253 14.30 8.95 11.29
CA LEU A 253 14.39 9.34 9.88
C LEU A 253 15.72 8.89 9.26
N VAL A 254 16.84 9.04 9.97
CA VAL A 254 18.15 8.58 9.49
C VAL A 254 18.14 7.07 9.28
N HIS A 255 17.60 6.31 10.24
CA HIS A 255 17.48 4.86 10.14
C HIS A 255 16.61 4.45 8.94
N GLN A 256 15.44 5.08 8.78
CA GLN A 256 14.56 4.83 7.63
C GLN A 256 15.26 5.08 6.30
N ARG A 257 15.98 6.20 6.17
CA ARG A 257 16.71 6.54 4.95
C ARG A 257 17.90 5.61 4.70
N GLN A 258 18.56 5.16 5.75
CA GLN A 258 19.64 4.19 5.64
C GLN A 258 19.10 2.86 5.11
N GLN A 259 17.98 2.38 5.66
CA GLN A 259 17.36 1.13 5.23
C GLN A 259 16.90 1.20 3.76
N GLU A 260 16.30 2.32 3.33
CA GLU A 260 15.95 2.58 1.93
C GLU A 260 17.19 2.55 1.02
N ALA A 261 18.29 3.19 1.43
CA ALA A 261 19.55 3.18 0.69
C ALA A 261 20.17 1.78 0.59
N ASP A 262 20.06 0.99 1.66
CA ASP A 262 20.56 -0.38 1.71
C ASP A 262 19.77 -1.29 0.75
N TRP A 263 18.44 -1.18 0.72
CA TRP A 263 17.62 -1.92 -0.25
C TRP A 263 17.92 -1.53 -1.70
N LEU A 264 18.10 -0.23 -1.98
CA LEU A 264 18.48 0.23 -3.32
C LEU A 264 19.86 -0.30 -3.73
N ALA A 265 20.80 -0.43 -2.78
CA ALA A 265 22.12 -1.01 -3.05
C ALA A 265 22.03 -2.49 -3.41
N VAL A 266 21.18 -3.26 -2.72
CA VAL A 266 20.90 -4.66 -3.07
C VAL A 266 20.30 -4.75 -4.48
N ILE A 267 19.33 -3.90 -4.81
CA ILE A 267 18.71 -3.86 -6.15
C ILE A 267 19.76 -3.55 -7.23
N GLU A 268 20.67 -2.59 -7.00
CA GLU A 268 21.75 -2.28 -7.94
C GLU A 268 22.70 -3.45 -8.15
N GLU A 269 23.10 -4.10 -7.05
CA GLU A 269 23.98 -5.27 -7.10
C GLU A 269 23.33 -6.42 -7.90
N ASP A 270 22.07 -6.72 -7.62
CA ASP A 270 21.34 -7.80 -8.29
C ASP A 270 21.07 -7.46 -9.76
N LEU A 271 20.71 -6.22 -10.08
CA LEU A 271 20.59 -5.77 -11.47
C LEU A 271 21.91 -5.93 -12.23
N SER A 272 23.05 -5.70 -11.59
CA SER A 272 24.37 -5.86 -12.21
C SER A 272 24.66 -7.32 -12.59
N GLN A 273 24.04 -8.28 -11.90
CA GLN A 273 24.24 -9.72 -12.06
C GLN A 273 23.09 -10.42 -12.81
N PHE A 274 21.92 -9.77 -12.90
CA PHE A 274 20.78 -10.20 -13.71
C PHE A 274 21.14 -10.17 -15.19
N ARG A 275 20.76 -11.18 -15.99
CA ARG A 275 21.19 -11.31 -17.40
C ARG A 275 20.03 -11.04 -18.35
N GLU A 276 20.31 -10.60 -19.58
CA GLU A 276 19.28 -10.39 -20.62
C GLU A 276 18.54 -11.68 -21.00
N GLN A 277 19.22 -12.84 -20.90
CA GLN A 277 18.61 -14.16 -21.08
C GLN A 277 17.53 -14.45 -20.03
N ASP A 278 17.62 -13.81 -18.86
CA ASP A 278 16.60 -13.89 -17.82
C ASP A 278 15.37 -13.04 -18.20
N VAL A 279 15.44 -12.16 -19.22
CA VAL A 279 14.32 -11.29 -19.63
C VAL A 279 13.61 -11.79 -20.89
N SER A 280 14.27 -12.55 -21.77
CA SER A 280 13.69 -13.03 -23.04
C SER A 280 13.16 -14.47 -22.97
N CYS A 281 11.85 -14.63 -22.74
CA CYS A 281 11.06 -15.84 -23.03
C CYS A 281 9.60 -15.42 -23.17
#